data_AF-A0A9D3VQM1-F1
#
_entry.id   AF-A0A9D3VQM1-F1
#
_cell.length_a   1.000
_cell.length_b   1.000
_cell.length_c   1.000
_cell.angle_alpha   90.00
_cell.angle_beta   90.00
_cell.angle_gamma   90.00
#
_symmetry.space_group_name_H-M   'P 1'
#
loop_
_entity.id
_entity.type
_entity.pdbx_description
1 polymer ?
#
loop_
_entity_poly.entity_id
_entity_poly.type
_entity_poly.pdbx_seq_one_letter_code
_entity_poly.pdbx_strand_id
1 'polypeptide(L)'
;MLHTTLQSPKTKSKRSSKMRYGISRRKRALLRCLFILFAAFTFITRLMLTLRSLDAPPTTTTTTSNGAMLDLPAQLELLDLKRVAFMSSAETPIQAGPKTKNCATVDEMGKVFKGRILKDSFRVRKLIQTHFSINGAPRIRELPPEQFCRHGFVIGKASEAGFGNEMYKLLTAAALSVMLNRSLIIGQTRGKYPFGDYILYSNLTFTLREVKHLWRQNGCLKKYGRHLVMRIDDFEKPTKTNALCGNWRKWPQPIIWYQGTTDAVAAQFFLKNVHPDMRNAASELFGKPESLQSRPNVFGELMRILISPSRDVEEAVNWVIGNGGRDPDITLHMRMLMNRSVRAAQAALNCLKRAIRNLRQGSRPRVVVISDTPSFIKGITANISEVAEVLHFDYERFRGKVSDDIKSLPSLEFRVKDWGPAPRWVAFVDFFLASRAKHAVVLGAHRRVGTTYAQLIAALAAADSIGNAAPCVLQLICMVCYLIVGLILSGENSTTSRFSFLSSFQGNLLAEGLKLQVGWGHVWNRFAGPLSCRGQSNQCAFTPLLPPAWWDGQWQSPIPRDIHRLEQYGIRLSGFGTIDENQIHAFCSSRKNIVKTVSFI
;
A
#
# COMPACT_ATOMS: atom_id res chain seq x y z
N MET A 1 45.93 -15.99 70.42
CA MET A 1 46.92 -14.94 70.07
C MET A 1 46.44 -14.19 68.83
N LEU A 2 46.86 -12.93 68.73
CA LEU A 2 46.55 -11.89 67.72
C LEU A 2 46.53 -12.39 66.25
N HIS A 3 45.54 -11.98 65.42
CA HIS A 3 45.51 -10.78 64.52
C HIS A 3 46.50 -10.89 63.33
N THR A 4 46.24 -10.53 62.05
CA THR A 4 45.23 -9.64 61.41
C THR A 4 45.19 -9.84 59.86
N THR A 5 44.04 -9.61 59.18
CA THR A 5 43.86 -9.03 57.78
C THR A 5 44.50 -9.72 56.53
N LEU A 6 44.06 -9.56 55.25
CA LEU A 6 42.88 -8.94 54.60
C LEU A 6 42.67 -9.51 53.16
N GLN A 7 41.45 -9.34 52.63
CA GLN A 7 41.06 -9.21 51.21
C GLN A 7 40.92 -10.42 50.24
N SER A 8 39.84 -10.29 49.44
CA SER A 8 39.27 -11.15 48.38
C SER A 8 39.63 -10.55 46.99
N PRO A 9 39.11 -10.95 45.80
CA PRO A 9 38.25 -12.11 45.43
C PRO A 9 38.66 -12.87 44.13
N LYS A 10 38.04 -14.03 43.83
CA LYS A 10 37.19 -14.29 42.61
C LYS A 10 36.91 -15.77 42.26
N THR A 11 35.66 -16.00 41.83
CA THR A 11 35.15 -16.98 40.84
C THR A 11 35.53 -18.47 40.90
N LYS A 12 34.55 -19.33 41.22
CA LYS A 12 34.61 -20.79 41.03
C LYS A 12 34.31 -21.21 39.59
N SER A 13 35.19 -22.03 39.01
CA SER A 13 34.92 -22.83 37.80
C SER A 13 34.18 -24.13 38.18
N LYS A 14 33.27 -24.62 37.32
CA LYS A 14 32.57 -25.91 37.49
C LYS A 14 32.76 -26.77 36.23
N ARG A 15 33.30 -27.98 36.38
CA ARG A 15 33.62 -28.90 35.27
C ARG A 15 32.57 -30.02 35.19
N SER A 16 32.07 -30.23 33.96
CA SER A 16 31.47 -31.45 33.38
C SER A 16 30.78 -32.51 34.27
N SER A 17 29.51 -32.79 33.97
CA SER A 17 29.02 -34.17 33.87
C SER A 17 28.03 -34.32 32.70
N LYS A 18 28.01 -35.49 32.06
CA LYS A 18 27.27 -35.78 30.82
C LYS A 18 26.06 -36.65 31.17
N MET A 19 24.84 -36.27 30.78
CA MET A 19 23.67 -37.17 30.84
C MET A 19 23.08 -37.40 29.44
N ARG A 20 22.86 -38.68 29.11
CA ARG A 20 22.09 -39.13 27.94
C ARG A 20 20.63 -39.32 28.36
N TYR A 21 19.66 -38.79 27.60
CA TYR A 21 18.25 -39.14 27.75
C TYR A 21 17.78 -40.01 26.58
N GLY A 22 17.26 -41.20 26.89
CA GLY A 22 16.70 -42.14 25.90
C GLY A 22 15.24 -41.83 25.56
N ILE A 23 14.89 -41.84 24.27
CA ILE A 23 13.51 -41.62 23.81
C ILE A 23 12.77 -42.96 23.64
N SER A 24 11.73 -43.14 24.46
CA SER A 24 10.88 -44.34 24.56
C SER A 24 10.29 -44.84 23.24
N ARG A 25 10.23 -46.17 23.09
CA ARG A 25 9.73 -46.89 21.90
C ARG A 25 8.30 -46.48 21.48
N ARG A 26 7.41 -46.15 22.43
CA ARG A 26 6.00 -45.76 22.13
C ARG A 26 5.87 -44.55 21.20
N LYS A 27 6.77 -43.55 21.29
CA LYS A 27 6.71 -42.35 20.41
C LYS A 27 7.08 -42.63 18.95
N ARG A 28 7.86 -43.69 18.67
CA ARG A 28 8.23 -44.09 17.30
C ARG A 28 7.10 -44.79 16.55
N ALA A 29 6.25 -45.55 17.25
CA ALA A 29 5.06 -46.16 16.66
C ALA A 29 4.05 -45.10 16.19
N LEU A 30 3.75 -44.12 17.05
CA LEU A 30 2.79 -43.06 16.74
C LEU A 30 3.20 -42.20 15.52
N LEU A 31 4.49 -41.87 15.41
CA LEU A 31 5.02 -41.18 14.22
C LEU A 31 4.89 -42.04 12.95
N ARG A 32 5.17 -43.35 13.02
CA ARG A 32 5.03 -44.24 11.86
C ARG A 32 3.58 -44.35 11.39
N CYS A 33 2.60 -44.46 12.29
CA CYS A 33 1.18 -44.44 11.94
C CYS A 33 0.77 -43.11 11.28
N LEU A 34 1.27 -41.97 11.78
CA LEU A 34 1.05 -40.66 11.15
C LEU A 34 1.61 -40.57 9.74
N PHE A 35 2.84 -41.06 9.49
CA PHE A 35 3.41 -41.07 8.14
C PHE A 35 2.66 -41.99 7.17
N ILE A 36 2.18 -43.15 7.64
CA ILE A 36 1.35 -44.06 6.82
C ILE A 36 0.00 -43.40 6.47
N LEU A 37 -0.63 -42.71 7.43
CA LEU A 37 -1.86 -41.94 7.20
C LEU A 37 -1.67 -40.83 6.15
N PHE A 38 -0.58 -40.06 6.23
CA PHE A 38 -0.28 -39.04 5.23
C PHE A 38 -0.02 -39.64 3.84
N ALA A 39 0.72 -40.75 3.75
CA ALA A 39 0.94 -41.45 2.49
C ALA A 39 -0.37 -41.93 1.87
N ALA A 40 -1.23 -42.60 2.64
CA ALA A 40 -2.56 -43.03 2.21
C ALA A 40 -3.44 -41.86 1.72
N PHE A 41 -3.44 -40.74 2.45
CA PHE A 41 -4.21 -39.55 2.05
C PHE A 41 -3.71 -38.95 0.73
N THR A 42 -2.39 -38.89 0.51
CA THR A 42 -1.83 -38.45 -0.79
C THR A 42 -2.17 -39.40 -1.93
N PHE A 43 -2.17 -40.71 -1.69
CA PHE A 43 -2.54 -41.71 -2.70
C PHE A 43 -4.02 -41.62 -3.07
N ILE A 44 -4.92 -41.55 -2.09
CA ILE A 44 -6.37 -41.39 -2.31
C ILE A 44 -6.68 -40.08 -3.04
N THR A 45 -6.03 -38.98 -2.67
CA THR A 45 -6.21 -37.68 -3.35
C THR A 45 -5.75 -37.76 -4.81
N ARG A 46 -4.63 -38.44 -5.08
CA ARG A 46 -4.11 -38.63 -6.45
C ARG A 46 -5.00 -39.57 -7.28
N LEU A 47 -5.55 -40.62 -6.66
CA LEU A 47 -6.49 -41.55 -7.28
C LEU A 47 -7.81 -40.87 -7.66
N MET A 48 -8.35 -40.02 -6.77
CA MET A 48 -9.56 -39.22 -7.03
C MET A 48 -9.33 -38.16 -8.14
N LEU A 49 -8.10 -37.65 -8.28
CA LEU A 49 -7.71 -36.77 -9.39
C LEU A 49 -7.61 -37.51 -10.74
N THR A 50 -7.18 -38.78 -10.76
CA THR A 50 -7.19 -39.60 -11.98
C THR A 50 -8.58 -40.12 -12.35
N LEU A 51 -9.40 -40.53 -11.38
CA LEU A 51 -10.77 -41.00 -11.65
C LEU A 51 -11.67 -39.87 -12.16
N ARG A 52 -11.53 -38.65 -11.65
CA ARG A 52 -12.21 -37.45 -12.21
C ARG A 52 -11.75 -37.05 -13.62
N SER A 53 -10.74 -37.70 -14.19
CA SER A 53 -10.29 -37.46 -15.56
C SER A 53 -10.91 -38.43 -16.57
N LEU A 54 -11.71 -39.41 -16.13
CA LEU A 54 -12.32 -40.43 -17.00
C LEU A 54 -13.79 -40.13 -17.38
N ASP A 55 -14.46 -39.23 -16.67
CA ASP A 55 -15.86 -38.85 -16.95
C ASP A 55 -15.95 -37.52 -17.73
N ALA A 56 -15.70 -37.58 -19.04
CA ALA A 56 -16.06 -36.54 -20.00
C ALA A 56 -16.55 -37.19 -21.31
N PRO A 57 -17.78 -36.90 -21.81
CA PRO A 57 -18.33 -37.57 -22.99
C PRO A 57 -17.59 -37.18 -24.29
N PRO A 58 -17.61 -38.05 -25.32
CA PRO A 58 -16.84 -37.85 -26.55
C PRO A 58 -17.57 -36.96 -27.55
N THR A 59 -16.78 -36.26 -28.37
CA THR A 59 -17.21 -35.76 -29.70
C THR A 59 -16.27 -36.34 -30.74
N THR A 60 -16.84 -36.92 -31.79
CA THR A 60 -16.19 -37.90 -32.68
C THR A 60 -15.53 -37.29 -33.91
N THR A 61 -14.29 -37.75 -34.21
CA THR A 61 -13.69 -37.94 -35.56
C THR A 61 -13.48 -36.70 -36.47
N THR A 62 -12.43 -36.60 -37.28
CA THR A 62 -11.71 -37.66 -38.04
C THR A 62 -10.18 -37.51 -38.09
N THR A 63 -9.56 -38.67 -38.25
CA THR A 63 -8.16 -39.04 -38.56
C THR A 63 -7.41 -38.23 -39.62
N THR A 64 -6.09 -38.06 -39.43
CA THR A 64 -5.08 -38.96 -40.04
C THR A 64 -3.70 -38.83 -39.37
N SER A 65 -2.87 -39.87 -39.52
CA SER A 65 -1.63 -40.09 -38.77
C SER A 65 -0.37 -39.95 -39.64
N ASN A 66 0.70 -39.35 -39.09
CA ASN A 66 2.03 -39.97 -38.92
C ASN A 66 3.05 -38.91 -38.47
N GLY A 67 4.06 -39.33 -37.69
CA GLY A 67 4.97 -38.40 -37.00
C GLY A 67 6.28 -38.11 -37.74
N ALA A 68 6.83 -36.92 -37.48
CA ALA A 68 8.27 -36.65 -37.49
C ALA A 68 8.55 -35.40 -36.64
N MET A 69 9.64 -35.44 -35.86
CA MET A 69 10.18 -34.27 -35.17
C MET A 69 11.00 -33.45 -36.18
N LEU A 70 10.63 -32.18 -36.41
CA LEU A 70 11.43 -31.23 -37.19
C LEU A 70 11.20 -29.79 -36.72
N ASP A 71 12.29 -29.02 -36.67
CA ASP A 71 12.36 -27.63 -36.20
C ASP A 71 12.00 -26.60 -37.29
N LEU A 72 11.91 -25.31 -36.86
CA LEU A 72 11.99 -24.07 -37.68
C LEU A 72 10.72 -23.62 -38.46
N PRO A 73 10.55 -22.31 -38.77
CA PRO A 73 10.47 -21.20 -37.81
C PRO A 73 9.31 -20.20 -38.05
N ALA A 74 8.94 -19.48 -36.97
CA ALA A 74 8.70 -18.03 -36.82
C ALA A 74 8.17 -17.09 -37.95
N GLN A 75 7.70 -17.55 -39.12
CA GLN A 75 7.20 -16.67 -40.19
C GLN A 75 5.68 -16.76 -40.43
N LEU A 76 5.00 -17.77 -39.88
CA LEU A 76 3.57 -17.98 -40.13
C LEU A 76 2.61 -17.14 -39.25
N GLU A 77 3.10 -16.53 -38.16
CA GLU A 77 2.29 -15.60 -37.34
C GLU A 77 2.21 -14.17 -37.92
N LEU A 78 3.04 -13.83 -38.92
CA LEU A 78 3.07 -12.48 -39.50
C LEU A 78 1.94 -12.22 -40.51
N LEU A 79 1.33 -13.28 -41.07
CA LEU A 79 0.28 -13.16 -42.08
C LEU A 79 -1.13 -12.97 -41.50
N ASP A 80 -1.42 -13.52 -40.32
CA ASP A 80 -2.68 -13.26 -39.61
C ASP A 80 -2.72 -11.84 -39.00
N LEU A 81 -1.54 -11.28 -38.71
CA LEU A 81 -1.36 -9.89 -38.26
C LEU A 81 -1.88 -8.84 -39.26
N LYS A 82 -2.00 -9.19 -40.56
CA LYS A 82 -2.52 -8.28 -41.60
C LYS A 82 -4.05 -8.33 -41.76
N ARG A 83 -4.72 -9.42 -41.35
CA ARG A 83 -6.18 -9.57 -41.51
C ARG A 83 -6.99 -8.88 -40.42
N VAL A 84 -6.45 -8.76 -39.22
CA VAL A 84 -7.10 -8.05 -38.09
C VAL A 84 -6.97 -6.52 -38.22
N ALA A 85 -6.11 -6.03 -39.12
CA ALA A 85 -5.84 -4.60 -39.31
C ALA A 85 -6.80 -3.87 -40.27
N PHE A 86 -7.74 -4.57 -40.93
CA PHE A 86 -8.58 -4.00 -42.01
C PHE A 86 -10.10 -4.23 -41.86
N MET A 87 -10.61 -4.25 -40.63
CA MET A 87 -12.07 -4.12 -40.37
C MET A 87 -12.32 -3.24 -39.14
N SER A 88 -12.19 -1.92 -39.31
CA SER A 88 -12.58 -0.92 -38.31
C SER A 88 -13.01 0.39 -38.98
N SER A 89 -14.09 0.36 -39.75
CA SER A 89 -14.70 1.56 -40.36
C SER A 89 -16.20 1.33 -40.53
N ALA A 90 -17.03 2.19 -39.90
CA ALA A 90 -18.51 2.23 -39.96
C ALA A 90 -19.22 0.93 -39.47
N GLU A 91 -20.29 0.93 -38.68
CA GLU A 91 -21.41 1.85 -38.53
C GLU A 91 -21.96 1.87 -37.08
N THR A 92 -22.78 2.87 -36.75
CA THR A 92 -23.53 2.98 -35.50
C THR A 92 -24.97 2.45 -35.63
N PRO A 93 -25.39 1.42 -34.87
CA PRO A 93 -26.80 1.10 -34.72
C PRO A 93 -27.42 1.90 -33.57
N ILE A 94 -28.29 2.83 -33.95
CA ILE A 94 -29.60 3.17 -33.38
C ILE A 94 -29.77 3.02 -31.85
N GLN A 95 -30.19 4.13 -31.21
CA GLN A 95 -30.58 4.18 -29.80
C GLN A 95 -31.69 3.19 -29.44
N ALA A 96 -31.35 2.12 -28.73
CA ALA A 96 -32.29 1.49 -27.81
C ALA A 96 -32.34 2.30 -26.51
N GLY A 97 -33.54 2.50 -25.96
CA GLY A 97 -33.74 3.20 -24.68
C GLY A 97 -32.96 2.57 -23.52
N PRO A 98 -32.80 3.28 -22.39
CA PRO A 98 -31.86 2.90 -21.33
C PRO A 98 -32.26 1.60 -20.63
N LYS A 99 -31.77 0.47 -21.15
CA LYS A 99 -31.68 -0.78 -20.38
C LYS A 99 -30.87 -0.50 -19.12
N THR A 100 -31.46 -0.78 -17.97
CA THR A 100 -30.77 -0.73 -16.68
C THR A 100 -29.56 -1.66 -16.72
N LYS A 101 -28.35 -1.08 -16.79
CA LYS A 101 -27.10 -1.84 -16.77
C LYS A 101 -26.91 -2.46 -15.38
N ASN A 102 -27.07 -3.78 -15.29
CA ASN A 102 -26.90 -4.54 -14.04
C ASN A 102 -25.42 -4.70 -13.61
N CYS A 103 -24.47 -4.27 -14.44
CA CYS A 103 -23.03 -4.29 -14.14
C CYS A 103 -22.34 -3.06 -14.76
N ALA A 104 -21.13 -2.76 -14.26
CA ALA A 104 -20.22 -1.77 -14.84
C ALA A 104 -18.87 -2.41 -15.23
N THR A 105 -18.25 -1.87 -16.28
CA THR A 105 -16.85 -2.14 -16.62
C THR A 105 -15.90 -1.43 -15.66
N VAL A 106 -14.64 -1.86 -15.59
CA VAL A 106 -13.66 -1.21 -14.69
C VAL A 106 -13.36 0.24 -15.09
N ASP A 107 -13.43 0.61 -16.38
CA ASP A 107 -13.33 2.01 -16.81
C ASP A 107 -14.55 2.81 -16.34
N GLU A 108 -15.78 2.27 -16.46
CA GLU A 108 -17.00 2.91 -15.93
C GLU A 108 -16.93 3.12 -14.41
N MET A 109 -16.52 2.10 -13.65
CA MET A 109 -16.29 2.20 -12.20
C MET A 109 -15.22 3.24 -11.87
N GLY A 110 -14.16 3.32 -12.68
CA GLY A 110 -13.05 4.25 -12.49
C GLY A 110 -13.41 5.71 -12.76
N LYS A 111 -14.39 6.00 -13.63
CA LYS A 111 -14.72 7.38 -14.08
C LYS A 111 -14.95 8.38 -12.94
N VAL A 112 -15.47 7.94 -11.79
CA VAL A 112 -15.69 8.80 -10.62
C VAL A 112 -14.40 9.38 -10.01
N PHE A 113 -13.25 8.73 -10.23
CA PHE A 113 -11.93 9.19 -9.75
C PHE A 113 -11.22 10.13 -10.74
N LYS A 114 -11.89 10.55 -11.82
CA LYS A 114 -11.34 11.46 -12.83
C LYS A 114 -11.36 12.91 -12.34
N GLY A 115 -10.29 13.34 -11.68
CA GLY A 115 -10.04 14.72 -11.27
C GLY A 115 -10.64 15.11 -9.92
N ARG A 116 -10.57 16.41 -9.58
CA ARG A 116 -11.09 17.05 -8.33
C ARG A 116 -10.43 16.67 -6.99
N ILE A 117 -9.26 16.01 -6.97
CA ILE A 117 -8.54 15.66 -5.73
C ILE A 117 -7.76 16.85 -5.11
N LEU A 118 -7.46 17.90 -5.88
CA LEU A 118 -6.54 18.98 -5.50
C LEU A 118 -6.97 19.78 -4.26
N LYS A 119 -8.21 20.29 -4.24
CA LYS A 119 -8.72 21.17 -3.17
C LYS A 119 -8.71 20.45 -1.81
N ASP A 120 -9.19 19.22 -1.77
CA ASP A 120 -9.23 18.41 -0.55
C ASP A 120 -7.85 17.95 -0.11
N SER A 121 -6.93 17.67 -1.04
CA SER A 121 -5.54 17.35 -0.69
C SER A 121 -4.81 18.56 -0.10
N PHE A 122 -5.02 19.78 -0.62
CA PHE A 122 -4.50 21.00 0.01
C PHE A 122 -5.11 21.26 1.40
N ARG A 123 -6.41 21.00 1.58
CA ARG A 123 -7.09 21.11 2.89
C ARG A 123 -6.46 20.15 3.90
N VAL A 124 -6.24 18.89 3.50
CA VAL A 124 -5.59 17.86 4.33
C VAL A 124 -4.11 18.16 4.58
N ARG A 125 -3.37 18.68 3.58
CA ARG A 125 -1.99 19.15 3.74
C ARG A 125 -1.88 20.17 4.87
N LYS A 126 -2.72 21.20 4.87
CA LYS A 126 -2.77 22.23 5.93
C LYS A 126 -3.10 21.60 7.29
N LEU A 127 -4.10 20.72 7.35
CA LEU A 127 -4.49 20.02 8.57
C LEU A 127 -3.36 19.16 9.15
N ILE A 128 -2.63 18.41 8.32
CA ILE A 128 -1.47 17.60 8.71
C ILE A 128 -0.33 18.51 9.21
N GLN A 129 -0.03 19.60 8.50
CA GLN A 129 1.00 20.57 8.90
C GLN A 129 0.68 21.20 10.27
N THR A 130 -0.55 21.67 10.47
CA THR A 130 -1.02 22.20 11.76
C THR A 130 -1.00 21.15 12.86
N HIS A 131 -1.36 19.90 12.56
CA HIS A 131 -1.25 18.82 13.55
C HIS A 131 0.19 18.63 14.02
N PHE A 132 1.17 18.58 13.10
CA PHE A 132 2.57 18.36 13.44
C PHE A 132 3.30 19.61 13.98
N SER A 133 2.82 20.84 13.75
CA SER A 133 3.36 22.01 14.45
C SER A 133 2.94 22.06 15.92
N ILE A 134 1.73 21.58 16.25
CA ILE A 134 1.20 21.56 17.63
C ILE A 134 1.59 20.29 18.38
N ASN A 135 1.48 19.11 17.74
CA ASN A 135 1.64 17.79 18.35
C ASN A 135 2.91 17.07 17.89
N GLY A 136 3.74 17.70 17.05
CA GLY A 136 5.03 17.14 16.63
C GLY A 136 6.03 17.13 17.78
N ALA A 137 7.02 16.24 17.67
CA ALA A 137 7.98 16.02 18.73
C ALA A 137 8.77 17.27 19.18
N PRO A 138 9.15 18.25 18.33
CA PRO A 138 9.81 19.48 18.78
C PRO A 138 8.99 20.22 19.84
N ARG A 139 7.73 20.57 19.52
CA ARG A 139 6.85 21.32 20.44
C ARG A 139 6.52 20.56 21.72
N ILE A 140 6.37 19.23 21.63
CA ILE A 140 5.96 18.37 22.75
C ILE A 140 7.12 18.10 23.72
N ARG A 141 8.38 18.10 23.26
CA ARG A 141 9.57 18.04 24.15
C ARG A 141 9.66 19.23 25.09
N GLU A 142 9.13 20.39 24.68
CA GLU A 142 9.16 21.67 25.39
C GLU A 142 7.96 21.89 26.33
N LEU A 143 7.06 20.91 26.46
CA LEU A 143 5.90 21.06 27.35
C LEU A 143 6.31 20.99 28.83
N PRO A 144 5.68 21.81 29.71
CA PRO A 144 5.81 21.63 31.16
C PRO A 144 5.45 20.21 31.59
N PRO A 145 6.09 19.66 32.66
CA PRO A 145 5.93 18.25 33.04
C PRO A 145 4.48 17.78 33.16
N GLU A 146 3.60 18.56 33.78
CA GLU A 146 2.18 18.23 33.92
C GLU A 146 1.46 18.07 32.56
N GLN A 147 1.76 18.97 31.61
CA GLN A 147 1.16 18.95 30.28
C GLN A 147 1.71 17.76 29.47
N PHE A 148 3.03 17.53 29.53
CA PHE A 148 3.67 16.36 28.91
C PHE A 148 3.08 15.04 29.42
N CYS A 149 2.88 14.89 30.73
CA CYS A 149 2.34 13.66 31.34
C CYS A 149 0.85 13.43 31.05
N ARG A 150 0.10 14.48 30.67
CA ARG A 150 -1.27 14.36 30.15
C ARG A 150 -1.32 14.02 28.66
N HIS A 151 -0.25 14.29 27.92
CA HIS A 151 -0.20 14.14 26.46
C HIS A 151 -0.31 12.68 26.00
N GLY A 152 -0.90 12.49 24.82
CA GLY A 152 -1.16 11.20 24.22
C GLY A 152 -0.28 10.92 22.99
N PHE A 153 -0.03 9.64 22.75
CA PHE A 153 0.81 9.15 21.66
C PHE A 153 0.10 8.03 20.86
N VAL A 154 0.45 7.92 19.58
CA VAL A 154 0.10 6.78 18.72
C VAL A 154 1.39 6.18 18.17
N ILE A 155 1.55 4.86 18.24
CA ILE A 155 2.75 4.17 17.74
C ILE A 155 2.46 3.37 16.47
N GLY A 156 3.22 3.68 15.41
CA GLY A 156 3.33 2.86 14.21
C GLY A 156 4.47 1.86 14.37
N LYS A 157 4.22 0.58 14.09
CA LYS A 157 5.27 -0.45 14.07
C LYS A 157 5.25 -1.18 12.73
N ALA A 158 6.32 -1.00 11.99
CA ALA A 158 6.64 -1.77 10.79
C ALA A 158 7.66 -2.88 11.12
N SER A 159 7.54 -3.99 10.39
CA SER A 159 8.60 -4.98 10.25
C SER A 159 9.39 -4.71 8.97
N GLU A 160 10.57 -5.31 8.84
CA GLU A 160 11.34 -5.25 7.59
C GLU A 160 10.83 -6.31 6.58
N ALA A 161 9.54 -6.24 6.24
CA ALA A 161 8.89 -7.05 5.20
C ALA A 161 8.64 -6.23 3.92
N GLY A 162 7.56 -6.51 3.18
CA GLY A 162 7.25 -5.81 1.92
C GLY A 162 6.96 -4.33 2.17
N PHE A 163 7.72 -3.43 1.53
CA PHE A 163 7.74 -2.00 1.84
C PHE A 163 6.34 -1.37 1.88
N GLY A 164 5.51 -1.60 0.85
CA GLY A 164 4.19 -0.97 0.76
C GLY A 164 3.28 -1.29 1.95
N ASN A 165 3.15 -2.56 2.31
CA ASN A 165 2.28 -3.00 3.42
C ASN A 165 2.80 -2.57 4.79
N GLU A 166 4.12 -2.44 4.94
CA GLU A 166 4.75 -2.01 6.19
C GLU A 166 4.69 -0.49 6.36
N MET A 167 4.88 0.27 5.28
CA MET A 167 4.69 1.73 5.28
C MET A 167 3.24 2.10 5.60
N TYR A 168 2.23 1.35 5.11
CA TYR A 168 0.84 1.57 5.51
C TYR A 168 0.58 1.44 7.02
N LYS A 169 1.35 0.64 7.76
CA LYS A 169 1.22 0.56 9.23
C LYS A 169 1.71 1.84 9.91
N LEU A 170 2.79 2.44 9.40
CA LEU A 170 3.32 3.71 9.89
C LEU A 170 2.38 4.87 9.53
N LEU A 171 1.92 4.91 8.28
CA LEU A 171 1.01 5.95 7.80
C LEU A 171 -0.39 5.87 8.42
N THR A 172 -0.90 4.67 8.73
CA THR A 172 -2.14 4.51 9.49
C THR A 172 -1.98 5.03 10.93
N ALA A 173 -0.83 4.79 11.56
CA ALA A 173 -0.54 5.38 12.88
C ALA A 173 -0.40 6.90 12.83
N ALA A 174 0.17 7.46 11.76
CA ALA A 174 0.25 8.90 11.54
C ALA A 174 -1.13 9.54 11.30
N ALA A 175 -1.98 8.93 10.45
CA ALA A 175 -3.35 9.39 10.26
C ALA A 175 -4.16 9.33 11.58
N LEU A 176 -3.96 8.29 12.39
CA LEU A 176 -4.59 8.18 13.70
C LEU A 176 -4.02 9.18 14.71
N SER A 177 -2.73 9.55 14.64
CA SER A 177 -2.16 10.60 15.49
C SER A 177 -2.84 11.94 15.22
N VAL A 178 -3.05 12.27 13.93
CA VAL A 178 -3.82 13.42 13.45
C VAL A 178 -5.25 13.39 13.99
N MET A 179 -6.01 12.32 13.74
CA MET A 179 -7.42 12.21 14.17
C MET A 179 -7.64 12.29 15.68
N LEU A 180 -6.64 11.89 16.48
CA LEU A 180 -6.74 11.84 17.94
C LEU A 180 -6.05 13.00 18.66
N ASN A 181 -5.41 13.95 17.94
CA ASN A 181 -4.54 14.98 18.49
C ASN A 181 -3.48 14.40 19.45
N ARG A 182 -2.72 13.43 18.94
CA ARG A 182 -1.65 12.71 19.66
C ARG A 182 -0.35 12.78 18.88
N SER A 183 0.79 12.70 19.56
CA SER A 183 2.08 12.62 18.87
C SER A 183 2.33 11.26 18.23
N LEU A 184 3.02 11.26 17.09
CA LEU A 184 3.43 10.03 16.41
C LEU A 184 4.74 9.47 16.98
N ILE A 185 4.73 8.19 17.35
CA ILE A 185 5.91 7.39 17.64
C ILE A 185 6.20 6.47 16.44
N ILE A 186 7.41 6.52 15.89
CA ILE A 186 7.89 5.48 14.98
C ILE A 186 8.59 4.40 15.81
N GLY A 187 8.03 3.19 15.76
CA GLY A 187 8.48 2.06 16.57
C GLY A 187 9.73 1.42 16.01
N GLN A 188 10.87 1.72 16.63
CA GLN A 188 12.17 1.11 16.33
C GLN A 188 12.27 -0.36 16.74
N THR A 189 13.04 -1.14 15.99
CA THR A 189 13.43 -2.52 16.34
C THR A 189 14.93 -2.57 16.57
N ARG A 190 15.37 -3.06 17.74
CA ARG A 190 16.79 -3.07 18.17
C ARG A 190 17.50 -1.69 18.04
N GLY A 191 16.75 -0.60 18.19
CA GLY A 191 17.25 0.77 18.05
C GLY A 191 17.28 1.33 16.62
N LYS A 192 17.07 0.50 15.58
CA LYS A 192 16.95 0.97 14.19
C LYS A 192 15.52 1.41 13.86
N TYR A 193 15.39 2.46 13.06
CA TYR A 193 14.13 2.83 12.41
C TYR A 193 13.77 1.80 11.32
N PRO A 194 12.47 1.50 11.08
CA PRO A 194 12.08 0.64 9.97
C PRO A 194 12.54 1.24 8.64
N PHE A 195 13.32 0.51 7.86
CA PHE A 195 13.92 0.99 6.61
C PHE A 195 14.85 2.21 6.78
N GLY A 196 15.38 2.45 7.98
CA GLY A 196 16.23 3.61 8.28
C GLY A 196 17.56 3.67 7.52
N ASP A 197 17.98 2.53 6.94
CA ASP A 197 19.15 2.45 6.06
C ASP A 197 18.86 3.01 4.64
N TYR A 198 17.58 3.27 4.30
CA TYR A 198 17.14 3.77 2.99
C TYR A 198 16.28 5.05 3.06
N ILE A 199 15.61 5.27 4.18
CA ILE A 199 14.67 6.37 4.43
C ILE A 199 15.11 7.18 5.66
N LEU A 200 15.14 8.50 5.50
CA LEU A 200 15.25 9.44 6.61
C LEU A 200 13.85 9.78 7.12
N TYR A 201 13.66 9.73 8.43
CA TYR A 201 12.41 10.15 9.09
C TYR A 201 12.55 11.58 9.62
N SER A 202 11.49 12.39 9.51
CA SER A 202 11.51 13.76 10.01
C SER A 202 11.55 13.85 11.55
N ASN A 203 12.11 14.95 12.05
CA ASN A 203 12.26 15.25 13.48
C ASN A 203 10.92 15.48 14.23
N LEU A 204 9.80 15.46 13.50
CA LEU A 204 8.42 15.60 13.98
C LEU A 204 7.93 14.38 14.78
N THR A 205 8.65 13.27 14.71
CA THR A 205 8.28 12.00 15.35
C THR A 205 9.12 11.68 16.58
N PHE A 206 8.56 10.87 17.47
CA PHE A 206 9.23 10.33 18.65
C PHE A 206 9.73 8.89 18.41
N THR A 207 10.70 8.47 19.21
CA THR A 207 10.98 7.03 19.43
C THR A 207 10.32 6.54 20.72
N LEU A 208 9.99 5.24 20.82
CA LEU A 208 9.48 4.67 22.07
C LEU A 208 10.52 4.72 23.21
N ARG A 209 11.82 4.73 22.88
CA ARG A 209 12.91 4.89 23.86
C ARG A 209 12.92 6.30 24.46
N GLU A 210 12.77 7.30 23.60
CA GLU A 210 12.69 8.71 23.96
C GLU A 210 11.45 9.01 24.83
N VAL A 211 10.26 8.55 24.43
CA VAL A 211 9.04 8.75 25.25
C VAL A 211 9.21 8.13 26.64
N LYS A 212 9.80 6.93 26.76
CA LYS A 212 10.10 6.32 28.07
C LYS A 212 11.09 7.13 28.91
N HIS A 213 12.06 7.79 28.27
CA HIS A 213 13.02 8.65 28.97
C HIS A 213 12.34 9.93 29.47
N LEU A 214 11.64 10.65 28.58
CA LEU A 214 10.91 11.88 28.91
C LEU A 214 9.82 11.64 29.97
N TRP A 215 9.15 10.48 29.95
CA TRP A 215 8.15 10.10 30.96
C TRP A 215 8.73 9.96 32.37
N ARG A 216 9.99 9.52 32.48
CA ARG A 216 10.73 9.43 33.75
C ARG A 216 11.29 10.78 34.16
N GLN A 217 11.86 11.54 33.23
CA GLN A 217 12.41 12.88 33.45
C GLN A 217 11.33 13.84 33.97
N ASN A 218 10.14 13.85 33.37
CA ASN A 218 9.00 14.66 33.81
C ASN A 218 8.29 14.11 35.06
N GLY A 219 8.78 13.01 35.65
CA GLY A 219 8.22 12.44 36.86
C GLY A 219 6.79 11.92 36.71
N CYS A 220 6.33 11.57 35.51
CA CYS A 220 4.91 11.29 35.24
C CYS A 220 4.30 10.23 36.16
N LEU A 221 5.04 9.16 36.48
CA LEU A 221 4.59 8.18 37.46
C LEU A 221 4.70 8.70 38.90
N LYS A 222 5.88 9.21 39.31
CA LYS A 222 6.19 9.56 40.71
C LYS A 222 5.45 10.81 41.23
N LYS A 223 5.24 11.82 40.38
CA LYS A 223 4.63 13.12 40.72
C LYS A 223 3.17 13.22 40.30
N TYR A 224 2.79 12.57 39.20
CA TYR A 224 1.46 12.72 38.59
C TYR A 224 0.65 11.41 38.54
N GLY A 225 1.12 10.32 39.19
CA GLY A 225 0.41 9.03 39.26
C GLY A 225 0.19 8.33 37.91
N ARG A 226 0.86 8.78 36.85
CA ARG A 226 0.54 8.43 35.47
C ARG A 226 1.42 7.29 34.94
N HIS A 227 0.88 6.08 34.94
CA HIS A 227 1.54 4.90 34.37
C HIS A 227 1.66 5.00 32.83
N LEU A 228 2.83 4.65 32.29
CA LEU A 228 3.06 4.60 30.84
C LEU A 228 2.52 3.29 30.26
N VAL A 229 1.24 3.29 29.90
CA VAL A 229 0.54 2.11 29.37
C VAL A 229 0.25 2.26 27.88
N MET A 230 0.51 1.21 27.11
CA MET A 230 0.15 1.09 25.71
C MET A 230 -1.11 0.22 25.55
N ARG A 231 -2.19 0.78 24.99
CA ARG A 231 -3.32 -0.01 24.49
C ARG A 231 -2.99 -0.58 23.12
N ILE A 232 -3.31 -1.85 22.92
CA ILE A 232 -3.18 -2.56 21.64
C ILE A 232 -4.58 -2.86 21.11
N ASP A 233 -4.80 -2.53 19.85
CA ASP A 233 -6.00 -2.83 19.09
C ASP A 233 -5.58 -3.53 17.79
N ASP A 234 -6.18 -4.66 17.42
CA ASP A 234 -5.65 -5.58 16.40
C ASP A 234 -6.66 -5.79 15.27
N PHE A 235 -6.48 -5.02 14.20
CA PHE A 235 -7.45 -4.93 13.10
C PHE A 235 -7.66 -6.25 12.36
N GLU A 236 -6.60 -7.04 12.20
CA GLU A 236 -6.64 -8.36 11.57
C GLU A 236 -7.47 -9.38 12.38
N LYS A 237 -7.89 -9.04 13.60
CA LYS A 237 -8.68 -9.90 14.48
C LYS A 237 -9.96 -9.17 14.85
N PRO A 238 -11.09 -9.39 14.12
CA PRO A 238 -12.33 -8.63 14.30
C PRO A 238 -12.82 -8.61 15.75
N THR A 239 -12.67 -9.74 16.46
CA THR A 239 -12.97 -9.86 17.90
C THR A 239 -12.10 -8.98 18.79
N LYS A 240 -10.88 -8.61 18.39
CA LYS A 240 -9.88 -7.86 19.18
C LYS A 240 -9.66 -6.41 18.73
N THR A 241 -10.51 -5.87 17.84
CA THR A 241 -10.45 -4.47 17.40
C THR A 241 -11.70 -3.67 17.73
N ASN A 242 -11.52 -2.48 18.29
CA ASN A 242 -12.58 -1.53 18.63
C ASN A 242 -12.69 -0.40 17.57
N ALA A 243 -12.13 -0.58 16.37
CA ALA A 243 -12.09 0.45 15.32
C ALA A 243 -13.49 0.94 14.90
N LEU A 244 -14.48 0.05 14.89
CA LEU A 244 -15.88 0.37 14.57
C LEU A 244 -16.67 0.82 15.82
N CYS A 245 -16.49 0.14 16.96
CA CYS A 245 -17.39 0.27 18.10
C CYS A 245 -16.90 1.17 19.26
N GLY A 246 -15.66 1.66 19.22
CA GLY A 246 -15.07 2.43 20.32
C GLY A 246 -14.85 3.91 20.00
N ASN A 247 -14.98 4.79 21.00
CA ASN A 247 -14.54 6.18 20.91
C ASN A 247 -13.09 6.30 21.37
N TRP A 248 -12.14 6.36 20.42
CA TRP A 248 -10.71 6.31 20.71
C TRP A 248 -10.18 7.65 21.26
N ARG A 249 -10.89 8.76 21.02
CA ARG A 249 -10.57 10.08 21.60
C ARG A 249 -10.72 10.08 23.12
N LYS A 250 -11.64 9.27 23.66
CA LYS A 250 -11.89 9.11 25.10
C LYS A 250 -11.00 8.06 25.79
N TRP A 251 -10.03 7.45 25.08
CA TRP A 251 -9.19 6.39 25.67
C TRP A 251 -8.09 6.95 26.60
N PRO A 252 -8.07 6.56 27.88
CA PRO A 252 -7.16 7.13 28.87
C PRO A 252 -5.73 6.59 28.79
N GLN A 253 -5.45 5.58 27.95
CA GLN A 253 -4.11 5.03 27.82
C GLN A 253 -3.18 6.02 27.08
N PRO A 254 -1.97 6.32 27.61
CA PRO A 254 -1.05 7.26 26.96
C PRO A 254 -0.68 6.88 25.53
N ILE A 255 -0.32 5.61 25.29
CA ILE A 255 0.08 5.12 23.96
C ILE A 255 -1.03 4.25 23.36
N ILE A 256 -1.35 4.45 22.08
CA ILE A 256 -2.24 3.58 21.29
C ILE A 256 -1.44 2.92 20.17
N TRP A 257 -1.55 1.60 20.02
CA TRP A 257 -0.97 0.83 18.91
C TRP A 257 -2.09 0.10 18.15
N TYR A 258 -2.33 0.52 16.90
CA TYR A 258 -3.25 -0.13 15.99
C TYR A 258 -2.48 -1.08 15.06
N GLN A 259 -2.69 -2.39 15.24
CA GLN A 259 -2.01 -3.49 14.52
C GLN A 259 -2.86 -4.01 13.36
N GLY A 260 -2.26 -4.76 12.45
CA GLY A 260 -2.95 -5.36 11.29
C GLY A 260 -3.31 -4.36 10.19
N THR A 261 -2.64 -3.21 10.17
CA THR A 261 -2.94 -2.04 9.34
C THR A 261 -2.14 -2.05 8.03
N THR A 262 -2.18 -3.16 7.28
CA THR A 262 -1.30 -3.43 6.12
C THR A 262 -1.63 -2.65 4.85
N ASP A 263 -2.67 -1.83 4.87
CA ASP A 263 -3.20 -1.12 3.71
C ASP A 263 -4.06 0.08 4.14
N ALA A 264 -4.61 0.78 3.15
CA ALA A 264 -5.44 1.96 3.35
C ALA A 264 -6.79 1.68 4.06
N VAL A 265 -7.29 0.43 4.14
CA VAL A 265 -8.65 0.15 4.61
C VAL A 265 -8.78 0.38 6.11
N ALA A 266 -7.77 -0.04 6.88
CA ALA A 266 -7.83 -0.06 8.34
C ALA A 266 -8.04 1.33 8.96
N ALA A 267 -7.43 2.36 8.37
CA ALA A 267 -7.61 3.75 8.77
C ALA A 267 -8.98 4.31 8.37
N GLN A 268 -9.55 3.82 7.26
CA GLN A 268 -10.84 4.29 6.76
C GLN A 268 -12.05 3.65 7.46
N PHE A 269 -11.87 2.52 8.17
CA PHE A 269 -12.92 1.94 9.01
C PHE A 269 -13.50 2.94 10.04
N PHE A 270 -12.71 3.93 10.46
CA PHE A 270 -13.17 4.99 11.35
C PHE A 270 -14.22 5.93 10.73
N LEU A 271 -14.34 6.01 9.41
CA LEU A 271 -15.43 6.73 8.72
C LEU A 271 -16.81 6.16 9.08
N LYS A 272 -16.86 4.88 9.46
CA LYS A 272 -18.08 4.12 9.77
C LYS A 272 -18.22 3.81 11.26
N ASN A 273 -17.38 4.41 12.11
CA ASN A 273 -17.40 4.19 13.56
C ASN A 273 -18.77 4.58 14.17
N VAL A 274 -19.29 3.89 15.16
CA VAL A 274 -20.61 4.21 15.74
C VAL A 274 -20.66 5.55 16.49
N HIS A 275 -19.51 6.09 16.91
CA HIS A 275 -19.44 7.38 17.60
C HIS A 275 -19.21 8.56 16.63
N PRO A 276 -20.06 9.61 16.67
CA PRO A 276 -19.91 10.79 15.82
C PRO A 276 -18.53 11.46 15.88
N ASP A 277 -17.94 11.63 17.08
CA ASP A 277 -16.62 12.26 17.25
C ASP A 277 -15.51 11.59 16.42
N MET A 278 -15.60 10.27 16.27
CA MET A 278 -14.65 9.46 15.50
C MET A 278 -14.94 9.55 13.99
N ARG A 279 -16.21 9.45 13.59
CA ARG A 279 -16.62 9.60 12.17
C ARG A 279 -16.26 10.99 11.64
N ASN A 280 -16.48 12.03 12.44
CA ASN A 280 -16.21 13.41 12.05
C ASN A 280 -14.71 13.63 11.86
N ALA A 281 -13.87 13.20 12.82
CA ALA A 281 -12.41 13.26 12.69
C ALA A 281 -11.88 12.44 11.49
N ALA A 282 -12.46 11.26 11.24
CA ALA A 282 -12.12 10.44 10.08
C ALA A 282 -12.54 11.11 8.77
N SER A 283 -13.73 11.72 8.70
CA SER A 283 -14.28 12.37 7.50
C SER A 283 -13.54 13.66 7.18
N GLU A 284 -13.09 14.40 8.20
CA GLU A 284 -12.23 15.56 8.04
C GLU A 284 -10.91 15.16 7.35
N LEU A 285 -10.30 14.05 7.77
CA LEU A 285 -9.05 13.58 7.20
C LEU A 285 -9.22 12.86 5.84
N PHE A 286 -10.10 11.86 5.74
CA PHE A 286 -10.22 10.94 4.59
C PHE A 286 -11.31 11.32 3.57
N GLY A 287 -12.01 12.44 3.79
CA GLY A 287 -13.19 12.85 3.02
C GLY A 287 -14.45 12.09 3.45
N LYS A 288 -15.62 12.60 3.03
CA LYS A 288 -16.90 11.91 3.20
C LYS A 288 -16.94 10.64 2.34
N PRO A 289 -17.43 9.49 2.86
CA PRO A 289 -17.55 8.26 2.09
C PRO A 289 -18.23 8.45 0.73
N GLU A 290 -19.40 9.11 0.75
CA GLU A 290 -20.34 9.22 -0.38
C GLU A 290 -19.79 10.07 -1.53
N SER A 291 -18.69 10.80 -1.29
CA SER A 291 -18.08 11.75 -2.23
C SER A 291 -16.76 11.22 -2.79
N LEU A 292 -16.84 10.11 -3.52
CA LEU A 292 -15.69 9.42 -4.11
C LEU A 292 -14.79 10.31 -5.01
N GLN A 293 -15.38 11.33 -5.63
CA GLN A 293 -14.72 12.32 -6.49
C GLN A 293 -13.90 13.39 -5.73
N SER A 294 -14.07 13.52 -4.41
CA SER A 294 -13.41 14.55 -3.59
C SER A 294 -12.56 13.95 -2.46
N ARG A 295 -12.00 12.75 -2.69
CA ARG A 295 -11.20 12.05 -1.69
C ARG A 295 -9.77 12.60 -1.64
N PRO A 296 -9.29 13.10 -0.49
CA PRO A 296 -7.97 13.69 -0.36
C PRO A 296 -6.84 12.66 -0.40
N ASN A 297 -5.66 13.10 -0.85
CA ASN A 297 -4.43 12.32 -0.87
C ASN A 297 -3.73 12.24 0.51
N VAL A 298 -4.43 11.72 1.53
CA VAL A 298 -3.94 11.68 2.92
C VAL A 298 -2.56 11.04 3.03
N PHE A 299 -2.37 9.88 2.41
CA PHE A 299 -1.15 9.11 2.56
C PHE A 299 0.05 9.74 1.84
N GLY A 300 -0.18 10.43 0.72
CA GLY A 300 0.85 11.20 0.03
C GLY A 300 1.34 12.38 0.88
N GLU A 301 0.41 13.17 1.41
CA GLU A 301 0.75 14.31 2.27
C GLU A 301 1.41 13.90 3.59
N LEU A 302 1.03 12.74 4.16
CA LEU A 302 1.72 12.16 5.31
C LEU A 302 3.14 11.69 4.97
N MET A 303 3.37 11.02 3.82
CA MET A 303 4.72 10.63 3.41
C MET A 303 5.60 11.87 3.20
N ARG A 304 5.11 12.86 2.45
CA ARG A 304 5.81 14.09 2.10
C ARG A 304 6.34 14.91 3.30
N ILE A 305 5.74 14.78 4.48
CA ILE A 305 6.22 15.44 5.72
C ILE A 305 6.98 14.50 6.68
N LEU A 306 6.85 13.18 6.52
CA LEU A 306 7.41 12.18 7.44
C LEU A 306 8.68 11.51 6.93
N ILE A 307 8.83 11.35 5.62
CA ILE A 307 9.92 10.58 5.01
C ILE A 307 10.58 11.32 3.85
N SER A 308 11.89 11.14 3.72
CA SER A 308 12.68 11.51 2.55
C SER A 308 13.67 10.38 2.22
N PRO A 309 14.21 10.31 0.99
CA PRO A 309 15.28 9.36 0.69
C PRO A 309 16.51 9.63 1.55
N SER A 310 17.21 8.55 1.93
CA SER A 310 18.59 8.65 2.43
C SER A 310 19.52 9.20 1.34
N ARG A 311 20.68 9.73 1.76
CA ARG A 311 21.67 10.33 0.86
C ARG A 311 22.06 9.38 -0.28
N ASP A 312 22.32 8.11 0.03
CA ASP A 312 22.81 7.13 -0.93
C ASP A 312 21.70 6.65 -1.89
N VAL A 313 20.43 6.67 -1.44
CA VAL A 313 19.27 6.43 -2.31
C VAL A 313 18.99 7.64 -3.20
N GLU A 314 19.07 8.86 -2.68
CA GLU A 314 18.93 10.12 -3.42
C GLU A 314 20.01 10.27 -4.50
N GLU A 315 21.25 9.86 -4.22
CA GLU A 315 22.34 9.76 -5.20
C GLU A 315 21.98 8.83 -6.35
N ALA A 316 21.48 7.62 -6.06
CA ALA A 316 21.05 6.67 -7.08
C ALA A 316 19.85 7.17 -7.91
N VAL A 317 18.91 7.88 -7.31
CA VAL A 317 17.78 8.52 -8.03
C VAL A 317 18.29 9.61 -8.98
N ASN A 318 19.18 10.49 -8.52
CA ASN A 318 19.73 11.58 -9.33
C ASN A 318 20.66 11.07 -10.44
N TRP A 319 21.35 9.95 -10.23
CA TRP A 319 22.12 9.25 -11.28
C TRP A 319 21.23 8.83 -12.46
N VAL A 320 20.03 8.27 -12.21
CA VAL A 320 19.10 7.88 -13.29
C VAL A 320 18.50 9.10 -14.01
N ILE A 321 18.22 10.17 -13.28
CA ILE A 321 17.63 11.39 -13.85
C ILE A 321 18.65 12.16 -14.70
N GLY A 322 19.95 12.03 -14.36
CA GLY A 322 21.08 12.68 -15.00
C GLY A 322 21.46 14.00 -14.31
N ASN A 323 21.72 13.99 -13.00
CA ASN A 323 22.29 15.08 -12.19
C ASN A 323 21.92 16.51 -12.65
N GLY A 324 20.68 16.92 -12.37
CA GLY A 324 20.10 18.18 -12.89
C GLY A 324 19.14 17.99 -14.06
N GLY A 325 19.01 16.76 -14.57
CA GLY A 325 17.98 16.39 -15.54
C GLY A 325 16.54 16.55 -15.04
N ARG A 326 15.60 16.53 -15.99
CA ARG A 326 14.16 16.78 -15.76
C ARG A 326 13.46 15.56 -15.16
N ASP A 327 12.72 15.72 -14.05
CA ASP A 327 11.92 14.62 -13.48
C ASP A 327 10.99 13.94 -14.51
N PRO A 328 10.65 12.64 -14.33
CA PRO A 328 9.70 11.94 -15.21
C PRO A 328 8.33 12.61 -15.27
N ASP A 329 7.69 12.52 -16.43
CA ASP A 329 6.28 12.94 -16.60
C ASP A 329 5.33 11.86 -16.10
N ILE A 330 5.64 10.61 -16.40
CA ILE A 330 4.81 9.44 -16.11
C ILE A 330 5.65 8.32 -15.50
N THR A 331 5.09 7.61 -14.52
CA THR A 331 5.58 6.30 -14.06
C THR A 331 4.76 5.19 -14.69
N LEU A 332 5.42 4.12 -15.16
CA LEU A 332 4.82 2.83 -15.41
C LEU A 332 5.33 1.81 -14.39
N HIS A 333 4.48 1.39 -13.45
CA HIS A 333 4.77 0.31 -12.51
C HIS A 333 4.14 -1.00 -12.97
N MET A 334 4.95 -2.06 -13.07
CA MET A 334 4.51 -3.39 -13.52
C MET A 334 4.77 -4.48 -12.47
N ARG A 335 3.70 -5.01 -11.87
CA ARG A 335 3.76 -6.17 -10.95
C ARG A 335 3.67 -7.47 -11.74
N MET A 336 4.82 -8.08 -12.03
CA MET A 336 4.93 -9.19 -12.97
C MET A 336 5.16 -10.54 -12.29
N LEU A 337 5.63 -10.60 -11.03
CA LEU A 337 5.84 -11.84 -10.27
C LEU A 337 6.67 -12.87 -11.04
N MET A 338 7.82 -12.44 -11.56
CA MET A 338 8.74 -13.23 -12.40
C MET A 338 8.18 -13.70 -13.76
N ASN A 339 7.03 -13.16 -14.19
CA ASN A 339 6.39 -13.51 -15.47
C ASN A 339 6.71 -12.48 -16.58
N ARG A 340 6.55 -12.86 -17.85
CA ARG A 340 6.73 -11.98 -19.03
C ARG A 340 5.47 -11.91 -19.93
N SER A 341 4.29 -11.90 -19.32
CA SER A 341 3.00 -11.92 -20.02
C SER A 341 2.83 -10.78 -21.03
N VAL A 342 2.88 -11.12 -22.33
CA VAL A 342 2.67 -10.20 -23.46
C VAL A 342 1.30 -9.50 -23.36
N ARG A 343 0.25 -10.21 -22.95
CA ARG A 343 -1.10 -9.63 -22.74
C ARG A 343 -1.10 -8.53 -21.69
N ALA A 344 -0.29 -8.66 -20.64
CA ALA A 344 -0.17 -7.66 -19.58
C ALA A 344 0.67 -6.45 -20.05
N ALA A 345 1.73 -6.71 -20.83
CA ALA A 345 2.51 -5.66 -21.50
C ALA A 345 1.62 -4.83 -22.45
N GLN A 346 0.84 -5.47 -23.32
CA GLN A 346 -0.01 -4.77 -24.28
C GLN A 346 -1.10 -3.94 -23.61
N ALA A 347 -1.75 -4.48 -22.58
CA ALA A 347 -2.72 -3.71 -21.79
C ALA A 347 -2.06 -2.49 -21.12
N ALA A 348 -0.84 -2.65 -20.59
CA ALA A 348 -0.08 -1.58 -19.95
C ALA A 348 0.33 -0.50 -20.97
N LEU A 349 0.84 -0.89 -22.13
CA LEU A 349 1.19 0.00 -23.25
C LEU A 349 -0.03 0.77 -23.75
N ASN A 350 -1.19 0.13 -23.91
CA ASN A 350 -2.43 0.81 -24.30
C ASN A 350 -2.82 1.89 -23.27
N CYS A 351 -2.65 1.60 -21.98
CA CYS A 351 -2.96 2.53 -20.90
C CYS A 351 -1.93 3.67 -20.78
N LEU A 352 -0.65 3.37 -21.01
CA LEU A 352 0.42 4.37 -21.10
C LEU A 352 0.22 5.30 -22.30
N LYS A 353 -0.13 4.76 -23.49
CA LYS A 353 -0.47 5.56 -24.67
C LYS A 353 -1.70 6.46 -24.41
N ARG A 354 -2.68 6.04 -23.58
CA ARG A 354 -3.77 6.92 -23.09
C ARG A 354 -3.26 8.01 -22.14
N ALA A 355 -2.34 7.69 -21.22
CA ALA A 355 -1.75 8.66 -20.30
C ALA A 355 -0.93 9.73 -21.04
N ILE A 356 -0.08 9.32 -21.99
CA ILE A 356 0.73 10.21 -22.84
C ILE A 356 -0.16 11.20 -23.62
N ARG A 357 -1.24 10.72 -24.26
CA ARG A 357 -2.19 11.60 -24.98
C ARG A 357 -2.86 12.65 -24.08
N ASN A 358 -2.93 12.43 -22.77
CA ASN A 358 -3.50 13.39 -21.83
C ASN A 358 -2.51 14.49 -21.38
N LEU A 359 -1.20 14.32 -21.60
CA LEU A 359 -0.17 15.26 -21.11
C LEU A 359 -0.27 16.66 -21.72
N ARG A 360 -0.67 16.76 -23.00
CA ARG A 360 -0.65 18.01 -23.80
C ARG A 360 0.69 18.77 -23.73
N GLN A 361 1.81 18.04 -23.73
CA GLN A 361 3.17 18.60 -23.79
C GLN A 361 3.67 18.62 -25.24
N GLY A 362 4.47 19.61 -25.61
CA GLY A 362 5.14 19.69 -26.92
C GLY A 362 6.49 18.97 -26.99
N SER A 363 7.03 18.54 -25.85
CA SER A 363 8.28 17.76 -25.77
C SER A 363 7.99 16.26 -25.60
N ARG A 364 8.99 15.43 -25.93
CA ARG A 364 8.92 13.97 -25.75
C ARG A 364 8.79 13.64 -24.25
N PRO A 365 7.74 12.91 -23.80
CA PRO A 365 7.56 12.59 -22.39
C PRO A 365 8.67 11.69 -21.85
N ARG A 366 9.06 11.90 -20.59
CA ARG A 366 9.91 10.98 -19.82
C ARG A 366 9.02 9.98 -19.06
N VAL A 367 9.19 8.69 -19.36
CA VAL A 367 8.48 7.59 -18.71
C VAL A 367 9.48 6.76 -17.89
N VAL A 368 9.33 6.74 -16.56
CA VAL A 368 10.08 5.79 -15.73
C VAL A 368 9.38 4.45 -15.67
N VAL A 369 10.11 3.36 -15.89
CA VAL A 369 9.59 1.98 -15.89
C VAL A 369 10.20 1.20 -14.73
N ILE A 370 9.35 0.71 -13.84
CA ILE A 370 9.74 -0.09 -12.67
C ILE A 370 8.98 -1.41 -12.63
N SER A 371 9.66 -2.49 -12.23
CA SER A 371 9.06 -3.82 -12.12
C SER A 371 9.88 -4.71 -11.19
N ASP A 372 9.18 -5.59 -10.47
CA ASP A 372 9.75 -6.73 -9.74
C ASP A 372 10.44 -7.77 -10.65
N THR A 373 10.33 -7.63 -11.98
CA THR A 373 10.89 -8.56 -12.95
C THR A 373 11.81 -7.80 -13.92
N PRO A 374 13.12 -7.62 -13.61
CA PRO A 374 14.03 -6.81 -14.43
C PRO A 374 14.08 -7.22 -15.91
N SER A 375 13.99 -8.53 -16.18
CA SER A 375 13.97 -9.06 -17.55
C SER A 375 12.71 -8.71 -18.36
N PHE A 376 11.61 -8.31 -17.72
CA PHE A 376 10.43 -7.77 -18.39
C PHE A 376 10.67 -6.33 -18.88
N ILE A 377 11.40 -5.53 -18.09
CA ILE A 377 11.70 -4.13 -18.42
C ILE A 377 12.46 -4.04 -19.74
N LYS A 378 13.52 -4.86 -19.90
CA LYS A 378 14.30 -4.96 -21.16
C LYS A 378 13.41 -5.22 -22.39
N GLY A 379 12.33 -6.00 -22.25
CA GLY A 379 11.41 -6.31 -23.35
C GLY A 379 10.38 -5.21 -23.65
N ILE A 380 9.87 -4.51 -22.64
CA ILE A 380 8.86 -3.44 -22.86
C ILE A 380 9.50 -2.09 -23.24
N THR A 381 10.76 -1.85 -22.89
CA THR A 381 11.46 -0.60 -23.17
C THR A 381 11.42 -0.22 -24.65
N ALA A 382 11.66 -1.16 -25.58
CA ALA A 382 11.64 -0.88 -27.02
C ALA A 382 10.31 -0.24 -27.47
N ASN A 383 9.18 -0.81 -27.08
CA ASN A 383 7.85 -0.35 -27.45
C ASN A 383 7.46 1.00 -26.79
N ILE A 384 8.07 1.35 -25.66
CA ILE A 384 7.87 2.66 -25.01
C ILE A 384 8.80 3.71 -25.65
N SER A 385 10.01 3.31 -26.05
CA SER A 385 10.97 4.11 -26.82
C SER A 385 10.51 4.48 -28.24
N GLU A 386 9.34 4.05 -28.68
CA GLU A 386 8.63 4.64 -29.83
C GLU A 386 8.03 6.02 -29.50
N VAL A 387 7.48 6.19 -28.30
CA VAL A 387 6.56 7.29 -27.93
C VAL A 387 7.02 8.15 -26.75
N ALA A 388 8.06 7.72 -26.03
CA ALA A 388 8.60 8.40 -24.86
C ALA A 388 10.11 8.18 -24.72
N GLU A 389 10.78 8.97 -23.90
CA GLU A 389 12.11 8.65 -23.35
C GLU A 389 11.91 7.70 -22.16
N VAL A 390 12.67 6.60 -22.09
CA VAL A 390 12.54 5.59 -21.02
C VAL A 390 13.61 5.77 -19.97
N LEU A 391 13.19 5.96 -18.72
CA LEU A 391 14.06 5.93 -17.54
C LEU A 391 13.89 4.60 -16.82
N HIS A 392 15.00 3.98 -16.41
CA HIS A 392 15.00 2.77 -15.61
C HIS A 392 16.28 2.72 -14.78
N PHE A 393 16.17 2.27 -13.52
CA PHE A 393 17.33 2.09 -12.67
C PHE A 393 18.04 0.75 -12.91
N ASP A 394 19.07 0.76 -13.76
CA ASP A 394 19.98 -0.38 -13.93
C ASP A 394 20.94 -0.50 -12.74
N TYR A 395 20.46 -1.14 -11.67
CA TYR A 395 21.22 -1.33 -10.42
C TYR A 395 22.52 -2.12 -10.61
N GLU A 396 22.69 -2.89 -11.70
CA GLU A 396 23.89 -3.68 -11.98
C GLU A 396 25.03 -2.78 -12.48
N ARG A 397 24.71 -1.61 -13.05
CA ARG A 397 25.67 -0.59 -13.51
C ARG A 397 25.97 0.49 -12.46
N PHE A 398 25.11 0.67 -11.47
CA PHE A 398 25.30 1.65 -10.41
C PHE A 398 26.50 1.30 -9.50
N ARG A 399 27.32 2.29 -9.16
CA ARG A 399 28.53 2.17 -8.32
C ARG A 399 28.54 3.32 -7.31
N GLY A 400 27.83 3.13 -6.20
CA GLY A 400 27.73 4.09 -5.11
C GLY A 400 27.47 3.37 -3.79
N LYS A 401 27.51 4.09 -2.67
CA LYS A 401 27.61 3.45 -1.34
C LYS A 401 26.49 2.46 -1.00
N VAL A 402 25.27 2.71 -1.47
CA VAL A 402 24.13 1.80 -1.29
C VAL A 402 24.31 0.45 -2.04
N SER A 403 25.18 0.39 -3.07
CA SER A 403 25.60 -0.86 -3.72
C SER A 403 26.86 -1.49 -3.12
N ASP A 404 27.58 -0.83 -2.21
CA ASP A 404 28.75 -1.40 -1.53
C ASP A 404 28.36 -2.29 -0.32
N ASP A 405 27.16 -2.10 0.23
CA ASP A 405 26.60 -2.87 1.36
C ASP A 405 26.18 -4.31 0.99
N ILE A 406 26.73 -4.87 -0.10
CA ILE A 406 26.55 -6.27 -0.53
C ILE A 406 27.40 -7.20 0.35
N LYS A 407 27.02 -7.30 1.63
CA LYS A 407 27.46 -8.39 2.53
C LYS A 407 26.30 -9.32 2.86
N SER A 408 26.00 -10.15 1.86
CA SER A 408 25.57 -11.55 2.02
C SER A 408 24.48 -11.83 3.07
N LEU A 409 23.30 -11.23 2.94
CA LEU A 409 22.08 -11.81 3.49
C LEU A 409 21.44 -12.70 2.42
N PRO A 410 21.35 -14.03 2.60
CA PRO A 410 20.76 -14.92 1.60
C PRO A 410 19.35 -14.48 1.22
N SER A 411 19.11 -14.26 -0.07
CA SER A 411 17.78 -13.95 -0.58
C SER A 411 16.90 -15.20 -0.43
N LEU A 412 16.11 -15.24 0.64
CA LEU A 412 15.14 -16.31 0.89
C LEU A 412 14.29 -16.52 -0.36
N GLU A 413 14.23 -17.76 -0.86
CA GLU A 413 13.69 -18.08 -2.19
C GLU A 413 12.25 -17.55 -2.41
N PHE A 414 11.43 -17.50 -1.35
CA PHE A 414 10.09 -16.92 -1.41
C PHE A 414 10.10 -15.41 -1.69
N ARG A 415 11.11 -14.66 -1.23
CA ARG A 415 11.27 -13.22 -1.52
C ARG A 415 11.66 -12.99 -2.96
N VAL A 416 12.44 -13.89 -3.57
CA VAL A 416 12.76 -13.80 -5.01
C VAL A 416 11.50 -14.03 -5.83
N LYS A 417 10.70 -15.04 -5.47
CA LYS A 417 9.42 -15.36 -6.13
C LYS A 417 8.33 -14.29 -5.95
N ASP A 418 8.29 -13.63 -4.80
CA ASP A 418 7.30 -12.56 -4.53
C ASP A 418 7.81 -11.17 -4.90
N TRP A 419 9.00 -10.73 -4.48
CA TRP A 419 9.47 -9.33 -4.63
C TRP A 419 10.45 -9.11 -5.79
N GLY A 420 10.91 -10.18 -6.44
CA GLY A 420 11.92 -10.12 -7.50
C GLY A 420 13.34 -10.42 -7.01
N PRO A 421 14.30 -10.58 -7.94
CA PRO A 421 15.68 -10.96 -7.63
C PRO A 421 16.56 -9.77 -7.18
N ALA A 422 16.11 -8.54 -7.43
CA ALA A 422 16.87 -7.34 -7.14
C ALA A 422 17.12 -7.18 -5.62
N PRO A 423 18.29 -6.64 -5.21
CA PRO A 423 18.54 -6.28 -3.83
C PRO A 423 17.46 -5.34 -3.27
N ARG A 424 17.13 -5.46 -1.97
CA ARG A 424 16.05 -4.69 -1.33
C ARG A 424 16.17 -3.17 -1.57
N TRP A 425 17.38 -2.62 -1.55
CA TRP A 425 17.63 -1.20 -1.69
C TRP A 425 17.18 -0.63 -3.05
N VAL A 426 17.19 -1.45 -4.10
CA VAL A 426 16.69 -1.10 -5.44
C VAL A 426 15.22 -0.69 -5.38
N ALA A 427 14.41 -1.36 -4.56
CA ALA A 427 13.00 -1.00 -4.34
C ALA A 427 12.80 0.34 -3.61
N PHE A 428 13.83 0.93 -3.00
CA PHE A 428 13.74 2.29 -2.46
C PHE A 428 14.14 3.32 -3.50
N VAL A 429 15.15 3.04 -4.33
CA VAL A 429 15.49 3.87 -5.49
C VAL A 429 14.32 3.93 -6.48
N ASP A 430 13.77 2.78 -6.87
CA ASP A 430 12.57 2.69 -7.72
C ASP A 430 11.38 3.45 -7.13
N PHE A 431 11.17 3.37 -5.81
CA PHE A 431 10.07 4.07 -5.15
C PHE A 431 10.23 5.59 -5.28
N PHE A 432 11.37 6.16 -4.87
CA PHE A 432 11.57 7.61 -4.90
C PHE A 432 11.72 8.15 -6.32
N LEU A 433 12.38 7.43 -7.24
CA LEU A 433 12.46 7.79 -8.65
C LEU A 433 11.07 7.85 -9.30
N ALA A 434 10.24 6.83 -9.08
CA ALA A 434 8.89 6.77 -9.62
C ALA A 434 7.91 7.73 -8.93
N SER A 435 8.19 8.13 -7.69
CA SER A 435 7.46 9.17 -6.99
C SER A 435 7.76 10.58 -7.49
N ARG A 436 8.77 10.79 -8.35
CA ARG A 436 9.00 12.09 -9.01
C ARG A 436 8.12 12.33 -10.25
N ALA A 437 7.25 11.39 -10.62
CA ALA A 437 6.37 11.55 -11.79
C ALA A 437 5.42 12.76 -11.65
N LYS A 438 5.47 13.70 -12.59
CA LYS A 438 4.74 14.98 -12.48
C LYS A 438 3.26 14.92 -12.85
N HIS A 439 2.84 13.96 -13.67
CA HIS A 439 1.52 13.99 -14.30
C HIS A 439 0.71 12.70 -14.18
N ALA A 440 1.34 11.53 -14.22
CA ALA A 440 0.61 10.28 -14.07
C ALA A 440 1.43 9.12 -13.49
N VAL A 441 0.72 8.19 -12.86
CA VAL A 441 1.22 6.85 -12.58
C VAL A 441 0.29 5.86 -13.28
N VAL A 442 0.85 4.96 -14.06
CA VAL A 442 0.17 3.85 -14.71
C VAL A 442 0.61 2.57 -14.00
N LEU A 443 -0.37 1.80 -13.55
CA LEU A 443 -0.16 0.53 -12.85
C LEU A 443 -0.69 -0.62 -13.71
N GLY A 444 0.19 -1.50 -14.15
CA GLY A 444 -0.18 -2.79 -14.74
C GLY A 444 0.28 -3.97 -13.89
N ALA A 445 -0.33 -5.12 -14.11
CA ALA A 445 0.05 -6.36 -13.44
C ALA A 445 -0.34 -7.59 -14.25
N HIS A 446 0.40 -8.68 -14.09
CA HIS A 446 0.05 -9.97 -14.69
C HIS A 446 -1.14 -10.64 -13.98
N ARG A 447 -1.25 -10.52 -12.64
CA ARG A 447 -2.30 -11.19 -11.84
C ARG A 447 -3.17 -10.27 -10.99
N ARG A 448 -2.57 -9.30 -10.30
CA ARG A 448 -3.29 -8.43 -9.33
C ARG A 448 -3.01 -6.96 -9.57
N VAL A 449 -4.03 -6.23 -9.98
CA VAL A 449 -3.95 -4.79 -10.25
C VAL A 449 -4.21 -4.03 -8.93
N GLY A 450 -3.58 -2.88 -8.73
CA GLY A 450 -3.70 -2.12 -7.48
C GLY A 450 -2.82 -2.64 -6.33
N THR A 451 -1.49 -2.66 -6.49
CA THR A 451 -0.55 -3.00 -5.40
C THR A 451 -0.39 -1.85 -4.41
N THR A 452 -0.22 -2.15 -3.11
CA THR A 452 0.11 -1.18 -2.05
C THR A 452 1.32 -0.30 -2.39
N TYR A 453 2.36 -0.89 -3.00
CA TYR A 453 3.58 -0.18 -3.40
C TYR A 453 3.31 0.91 -4.45
N ALA A 454 2.68 0.55 -5.59
CA ALA A 454 2.30 1.54 -6.61
C ALA A 454 1.26 2.57 -6.14
N GLN A 455 0.37 2.18 -5.21
CA GLN A 455 -0.59 3.08 -4.57
C GLN A 455 0.13 4.18 -3.77
N LEU A 456 1.20 3.83 -3.05
CA LEU A 456 2.03 4.80 -2.34
C LEU A 456 2.88 5.65 -3.30
N ILE A 457 3.40 5.08 -4.39
CA ILE A 457 4.09 5.87 -5.43
C ILE A 457 3.17 6.94 -5.99
N ALA A 458 1.95 6.58 -6.39
CA ALA A 458 0.96 7.51 -6.90
C ALA A 458 0.55 8.56 -5.86
N ALA A 459 0.42 8.17 -4.59
CA ALA A 459 0.12 9.09 -3.51
C ALA A 459 1.26 10.10 -3.29
N LEU A 460 2.52 9.68 -3.21
CA LEU A 460 3.64 10.60 -3.02
C LEU A 460 3.85 11.50 -4.25
N ALA A 461 3.85 10.93 -5.46
CA ALA A 461 3.94 11.69 -6.72
C ALA A 461 2.85 12.74 -6.86
N ALA A 462 1.60 12.40 -6.51
CA ALA A 462 0.53 13.38 -6.49
C ALA A 462 0.79 14.50 -5.47
N ALA A 463 1.27 14.18 -4.26
CA ALA A 463 1.56 15.19 -3.25
C ALA A 463 2.71 16.14 -3.68
N ASP A 464 3.76 15.61 -4.31
CA ASP A 464 4.90 16.40 -4.76
C ASP A 464 4.59 17.19 -6.05
N SER A 465 3.72 16.68 -6.93
CA SER A 465 3.21 17.43 -8.10
C SER A 465 2.36 18.64 -7.71
N ILE A 466 1.77 18.62 -6.52
CA ILE A 466 1.00 19.72 -5.96
C ILE A 466 1.99 20.69 -5.32
N GLY A 467 2.41 21.69 -6.10
CA GLY A 467 3.49 22.62 -5.76
C GLY A 467 3.38 23.20 -4.35
N ASN A 468 4.53 23.47 -3.74
CA ASN A 468 4.60 24.19 -2.49
C ASN A 468 4.09 25.63 -2.72
N ALA A 469 2.92 25.95 -2.18
CA ALA A 469 2.64 27.30 -1.71
C ALA A 469 3.54 27.55 -0.49
N ALA A 470 4.84 27.71 -0.74
CA ALA A 470 5.82 28.08 0.27
C ALA A 470 5.58 29.56 0.61
N PRO A 471 5.46 29.92 1.90
CA PRO A 471 5.57 31.32 2.28
C PRO A 471 6.98 31.79 1.90
N CYS A 472 7.06 32.76 0.98
CA CYS A 472 8.33 33.34 0.60
C CYS A 472 8.97 34.00 1.82
N VAL A 473 10.26 33.72 2.08
CA VAL A 473 10.97 34.08 3.33
C VAL A 473 11.22 35.60 3.47
N LEU A 474 10.71 36.40 2.54
CA LEU A 474 10.82 37.86 2.53
C LEU A 474 9.44 38.52 2.68
N GLN A 475 8.86 38.40 3.88
CA GLN A 475 7.46 38.75 4.18
C GLN A 475 7.06 40.20 3.80
N LEU A 476 7.97 41.18 3.88
CA LEU A 476 7.65 42.58 3.59
C LEU A 476 7.54 42.87 2.09
N ILE A 477 8.53 42.47 1.29
CA ILE A 477 8.51 42.70 -0.17
C ILE A 477 7.41 41.87 -0.83
N CYS A 478 7.18 40.65 -0.32
CA CYS A 478 6.16 39.77 -0.88
C CYS A 478 4.74 40.30 -0.64
N MET A 479 4.43 40.97 0.49
CA MET A 479 3.09 41.56 0.71
C MET A 479 2.75 42.66 -0.32
N VAL A 480 3.69 43.54 -0.64
CA VAL A 480 3.47 44.63 -1.62
C VAL A 480 3.30 44.05 -3.02
N CYS A 481 4.13 43.08 -3.41
CA CYS A 481 3.94 42.35 -4.67
C CYS A 481 2.62 41.59 -4.71
N TYR A 482 2.17 40.94 -3.62
CA TYR A 482 0.88 40.24 -3.58
C TYR A 482 -0.32 41.19 -3.63
N LEU A 483 -0.23 42.41 -3.11
CA LEU A 483 -1.29 43.41 -3.25
C LEU A 483 -1.42 43.88 -4.70
N ILE A 484 -0.30 44.26 -5.31
CA ILE A 484 -0.26 44.79 -6.69
C ILE A 484 -0.61 43.70 -7.71
N VAL A 485 -0.04 42.50 -7.57
CA VAL A 485 -0.35 41.36 -8.44
C VAL A 485 -1.75 40.78 -8.14
N GLY A 486 -2.22 40.85 -6.89
CA GLY A 486 -3.56 40.38 -6.50
C GLY A 486 -4.70 41.22 -7.08
N LEU A 487 -4.52 42.54 -7.21
CA LEU A 487 -5.48 43.39 -7.92
C LEU A 487 -5.43 43.20 -9.44
N ILE A 488 -4.27 42.93 -10.03
CA ILE A 488 -4.10 42.81 -11.49
C ILE A 488 -4.42 41.38 -12.00
N LEU A 489 -4.28 40.34 -11.17
CA LEU A 489 -4.60 38.95 -11.49
C LEU A 489 -5.83 38.42 -10.74
N SER A 490 -6.90 39.21 -10.66
CA SER A 490 -8.25 38.69 -10.37
C SER A 490 -8.83 37.93 -11.59
N GLY A 491 -8.13 36.86 -11.97
CA GLY A 491 -8.59 35.85 -12.92
C GLY A 491 -8.38 34.47 -12.31
N GLU A 492 -9.48 33.76 -12.02
CA GLU A 492 -9.48 32.43 -11.37
C GLU A 492 -8.92 31.31 -12.28
N ASN A 493 -7.65 31.38 -12.67
CA ASN A 493 -6.96 30.23 -13.25
C ASN A 493 -6.49 29.29 -12.15
N SER A 494 -7.46 28.59 -11.56
CA SER A 494 -7.22 27.40 -10.76
C SER A 494 -6.46 26.37 -11.60
N THR A 495 -5.14 26.32 -11.43
CA THR A 495 -4.26 25.32 -12.05
C THR A 495 -4.54 23.97 -11.44
N THR A 496 -5.61 23.35 -11.92
CA THR A 496 -6.02 21.99 -11.62
C THR A 496 -4.87 21.05 -11.98
N SER A 497 -4.04 20.69 -11.01
CA SER A 497 -3.11 19.56 -11.15
C SER A 497 -3.93 18.36 -11.60
N ARG A 498 -3.71 17.95 -12.86
CA ARG A 498 -4.42 16.85 -13.52
C ARG A 498 -3.75 15.51 -13.22
N PHE A 499 -3.07 15.39 -12.07
CA PHE A 499 -2.38 14.17 -11.69
C PHE A 499 -3.33 12.97 -11.79
N SER A 500 -2.96 12.00 -12.61
CA SER A 500 -3.82 10.89 -12.99
C SER A 500 -3.18 9.57 -12.57
N PHE A 501 -3.82 8.85 -11.65
CA PHE A 501 -3.46 7.47 -11.34
C PHE A 501 -4.36 6.53 -12.15
N LEU A 502 -3.75 5.62 -12.91
CA LEU A 502 -4.41 4.76 -13.88
C LEU A 502 -4.06 3.29 -13.62
N SER A 503 -5.03 2.39 -13.76
CA SER A 503 -4.87 0.95 -13.64
C SER A 503 -5.17 0.28 -14.98
N SER A 504 -4.21 -0.49 -15.47
CA SER A 504 -4.32 -1.29 -16.68
C SER A 504 -4.79 -2.71 -16.37
N PHE A 505 -5.72 -3.22 -17.18
CA PHE A 505 -6.29 -4.54 -17.06
C PHE A 505 -6.23 -5.27 -18.40
N GLN A 506 -5.62 -6.45 -18.41
CA GLN A 506 -5.75 -7.41 -19.52
C GLN A 506 -7.10 -8.14 -19.44
N GLY A 507 -7.72 -8.45 -20.58
CA GLY A 507 -9.05 -9.06 -20.65
C GLY A 507 -9.19 -10.37 -19.83
N ASN A 508 -8.14 -11.20 -19.76
CA ASN A 508 -8.14 -12.39 -18.90
C ASN A 508 -8.44 -12.11 -17.41
N LEU A 509 -8.10 -10.92 -16.88
CA LEU A 509 -8.40 -10.54 -15.49
C LEU A 509 -9.86 -10.06 -15.32
N LEU A 510 -10.52 -9.71 -16.43
CA LEU A 510 -11.88 -9.18 -16.49
C LEU A 510 -12.90 -10.20 -17.03
N ALA A 511 -12.45 -11.36 -17.51
CA ALA A 511 -13.29 -12.46 -17.97
C ALA A 511 -14.37 -12.82 -16.93
N GLU A 512 -13.97 -12.94 -15.67
CA GLU A 512 -14.85 -13.22 -14.52
C GLU A 512 -15.10 -11.98 -13.64
N GLY A 513 -15.08 -10.76 -14.22
CA GLY A 513 -15.45 -9.53 -13.49
C GLY A 513 -14.59 -9.28 -12.23
N LEU A 514 -13.26 -9.32 -12.37
CA LEU A 514 -12.28 -9.16 -11.27
C LEU A 514 -12.36 -10.19 -10.12
N LYS A 515 -13.24 -11.21 -10.14
CA LYS A 515 -13.40 -12.24 -9.10
C LYS A 515 -12.11 -12.87 -8.57
N LEU A 516 -11.04 -12.89 -9.37
CA LEU A 516 -9.71 -13.43 -9.03
C LEU A 516 -8.77 -12.41 -8.33
N GLN A 517 -9.20 -11.18 -8.09
CA GLN A 517 -8.48 -10.25 -7.21
C GLN A 517 -8.55 -10.76 -5.76
N VAL A 518 -7.42 -10.68 -5.05
CA VAL A 518 -7.33 -11.19 -3.67
C VAL A 518 -6.46 -10.29 -2.81
N GLY A 519 -6.92 -10.03 -1.58
CA GLY A 519 -6.22 -9.23 -0.58
C GLY A 519 -7.04 -8.01 -0.16
N TRP A 520 -7.10 -7.78 1.15
CA TRP A 520 -7.97 -6.78 1.79
C TRP A 520 -7.75 -5.35 1.29
N GLY A 521 -6.48 -4.96 1.12
CA GLY A 521 -6.08 -3.65 0.62
C GLY A 521 -6.15 -3.41 -0.88
N HIS A 522 -6.49 -4.40 -1.72
CA HIS A 522 -6.54 -4.21 -3.16
C HIS A 522 -7.70 -3.29 -3.53
N VAL A 523 -7.39 -2.09 -4.03
CA VAL A 523 -8.36 -1.04 -4.40
C VAL A 523 -9.50 -1.55 -5.31
N TRP A 524 -9.19 -2.47 -6.23
CA TRP A 524 -10.15 -3.04 -7.19
C TRP A 524 -10.91 -4.27 -6.71
N ASN A 525 -10.44 -4.95 -5.67
CA ASN A 525 -11.07 -6.18 -5.13
C ASN A 525 -12.48 -5.93 -4.55
N ARG A 526 -12.81 -4.66 -4.29
CA ARG A 526 -14.10 -4.21 -3.75
C ARG A 526 -15.17 -3.97 -4.83
N PHE A 527 -14.75 -4.03 -6.09
CA PHE A 527 -15.56 -3.90 -7.31
C PHE A 527 -15.63 -5.23 -8.09
N ALA A 528 -15.30 -6.35 -7.42
CA ALA A 528 -15.10 -7.67 -8.03
C ALA A 528 -16.25 -8.67 -7.83
N GLY A 529 -17.34 -8.24 -7.17
CA GLY A 529 -18.57 -9.00 -7.00
C GLY A 529 -19.54 -8.88 -8.19
N PRO A 530 -20.83 -9.24 -7.99
CA PRO A 530 -21.84 -9.29 -9.04
C PRO A 530 -21.99 -8.07 -9.96
N LEU A 531 -21.63 -6.87 -9.47
CA LEU A 531 -21.72 -5.63 -10.22
C LEU A 531 -20.57 -5.40 -11.23
N SER A 532 -19.58 -6.29 -11.28
CA SER A 532 -18.48 -6.23 -12.26
C SER A 532 -18.86 -6.97 -13.54
N CYS A 533 -18.83 -6.30 -14.70
CA CYS A 533 -19.15 -6.97 -15.97
C CYS A 533 -18.13 -8.07 -16.29
N ARG A 534 -18.61 -9.18 -16.87
CA ARG A 534 -17.77 -10.27 -17.37
C ARG A 534 -17.34 -10.03 -18.81
N GLY A 535 -16.33 -10.78 -19.27
CA GLY A 535 -15.90 -10.77 -20.67
C GLY A 535 -15.35 -9.43 -21.19
N GLN A 536 -14.88 -8.53 -20.32
CA GLN A 536 -14.40 -7.21 -20.76
C GLN A 536 -13.09 -7.34 -21.57
N SER A 537 -12.94 -6.53 -22.62
CA SER A 537 -11.68 -6.35 -23.35
C SER A 537 -10.61 -5.66 -22.48
N ASN A 538 -9.40 -5.41 -23.00
CA ASN A 538 -8.37 -4.69 -22.24
C ASN A 538 -8.86 -3.28 -21.83
N GLN A 539 -8.79 -2.95 -20.53
CA GLN A 539 -9.26 -1.67 -19.98
C GLN A 539 -8.12 -0.85 -19.34
N CYS A 540 -8.34 0.45 -19.16
CA CYS A 540 -7.41 1.38 -18.53
C CYS A 540 -8.18 2.36 -17.63
N ALA A 541 -8.48 1.99 -16.40
CA ALA A 541 -9.37 2.74 -15.52
C ALA A 541 -8.66 3.81 -14.69
N PHE A 542 -9.34 4.92 -14.40
CA PHE A 542 -8.90 5.84 -13.34
C PHE A 542 -8.93 5.15 -11.98
N THR A 543 -7.89 5.37 -11.18
CA THR A 543 -7.67 4.74 -9.87
C THR A 543 -7.54 5.85 -8.82
N PRO A 544 -8.22 5.76 -7.67
CA PRO A 544 -8.12 6.78 -6.64
C PRO A 544 -6.77 6.72 -5.93
N LEU A 545 -6.25 7.86 -5.50
CA LEU A 545 -5.05 7.96 -4.64
C LEU A 545 -5.30 7.41 -3.23
N LEU A 546 -6.54 7.53 -2.74
CA LEU A 546 -7.04 6.97 -1.49
C LEU A 546 -8.08 5.85 -1.79
N PRO A 547 -7.72 4.56 -1.68
CA PRO A 547 -8.61 3.42 -2.02
C PRO A 547 -9.91 3.38 -1.19
N PRO A 548 -11.11 3.43 -1.79
CA PRO A 548 -12.27 4.05 -1.15
C PRO A 548 -13.14 3.13 -0.26
N ALA A 549 -12.63 2.72 0.91
CA ALA A 549 -13.16 1.71 1.86
C ALA A 549 -14.06 0.60 1.24
N TRP A 550 -14.98 0.00 1.99
CA TRP A 550 -16.13 -0.73 1.42
C TRP A 550 -17.39 0.07 1.75
N TRP A 551 -18.46 -0.10 0.96
CA TRP A 551 -19.73 0.66 1.04
C TRP A 551 -19.55 2.20 1.16
N ASP A 552 -18.51 2.75 0.53
CA ASP A 552 -18.34 4.21 0.41
C ASP A 552 -19.11 4.78 -0.79
N GLY A 553 -19.45 3.97 -1.79
CA GLY A 553 -20.24 4.45 -2.92
C GLY A 553 -20.75 3.35 -3.84
N GLN A 554 -21.40 3.76 -4.92
CA GLN A 554 -21.99 2.87 -5.91
C GLN A 554 -20.96 1.90 -6.53
N TRP A 555 -21.45 0.76 -7.02
CA TRP A 555 -20.68 -0.30 -7.68
C TRP A 555 -19.67 -1.05 -6.77
N GLN A 556 -19.62 -0.73 -5.47
CA GLN A 556 -18.84 -1.46 -4.47
C GLN A 556 -19.56 -2.74 -3.98
N SER A 557 -19.68 -3.74 -4.86
CA SER A 557 -20.11 -5.08 -4.48
C SER A 557 -18.87 -5.98 -4.38
N PRO A 558 -18.43 -6.38 -3.17
CA PRO A 558 -17.24 -7.20 -2.99
C PRO A 558 -17.53 -8.69 -3.15
N ILE A 559 -16.49 -9.51 -3.29
CA ILE A 559 -16.65 -10.97 -3.42
C ILE A 559 -17.05 -11.64 -2.09
N PRO A 560 -17.67 -12.84 -2.10
CA PRO A 560 -18.18 -13.50 -0.88
C PRO A 560 -17.17 -13.67 0.26
N ARG A 561 -15.88 -13.90 -0.06
CA ARG A 561 -14.78 -13.93 0.92
C ARG A 561 -14.72 -12.66 1.77
N ASP A 562 -14.90 -11.51 1.13
CA ASP A 562 -14.78 -10.22 1.78
C ASP A 562 -16.09 -9.85 2.49
N ILE A 563 -17.25 -10.21 1.93
CA ILE A 563 -18.55 -10.13 2.64
C ILE A 563 -18.47 -10.90 3.96
N HIS A 564 -18.09 -12.19 3.92
CA HIS A 564 -17.95 -12.99 5.13
C HIS A 564 -16.95 -12.38 6.13
N ARG A 565 -15.91 -11.72 5.64
CA ARG A 565 -14.96 -11.02 6.50
C ARG A 565 -15.56 -9.75 7.11
N LEU A 566 -16.46 -9.05 6.45
CA LEU A 566 -17.18 -7.88 6.98
C LEU A 566 -18.24 -8.28 8.02
N GLU A 567 -18.91 -9.42 7.83
CA GLU A 567 -19.82 -10.01 8.83
C GLU A 567 -19.12 -10.23 10.18
N GLN A 568 -17.82 -10.58 10.18
CA GLN A 568 -17.02 -10.73 11.41
C GLN A 568 -16.83 -9.40 12.18
N TYR A 569 -17.03 -8.23 11.54
CA TYR A 569 -17.09 -6.91 12.19
C TYR A 569 -18.52 -6.45 12.48
N GLY A 570 -19.53 -7.31 12.31
CA GLY A 570 -20.95 -6.98 12.50
C GLY A 570 -21.62 -6.31 11.31
N ILE A 571 -20.97 -6.31 10.14
CA ILE A 571 -21.41 -5.55 8.98
C ILE A 571 -22.04 -6.51 7.97
N ARG A 572 -23.36 -6.40 7.79
CA ARG A 572 -24.09 -7.14 6.74
C ARG A 572 -24.30 -6.23 5.53
N LEU A 573 -23.87 -6.70 4.37
CA LEU A 573 -24.07 -6.03 3.08
C LEU A 573 -25.29 -6.63 2.35
N SER A 574 -26.11 -5.77 1.75
CA SER A 574 -27.05 -6.19 0.72
C SER A 574 -26.31 -6.61 -0.56
N GLY A 575 -27.02 -7.26 -1.50
CA GLY A 575 -26.46 -7.60 -2.82
C GLY A 575 -25.95 -6.39 -3.62
N PHE A 576 -26.45 -5.19 -3.31
CA PHE A 576 -26.06 -3.93 -3.93
C PHE A 576 -24.95 -3.17 -3.16
N GLY A 577 -24.45 -3.74 -2.06
CA GLY A 577 -23.38 -3.14 -1.24
C GLY A 577 -23.85 -2.07 -0.23
N THR A 578 -25.15 -1.98 0.05
CA THR A 578 -25.69 -1.14 1.13
C THR A 578 -25.61 -1.85 2.49
N ILE A 579 -25.58 -1.10 3.58
CA ILE A 579 -25.53 -1.60 4.96
C ILE A 579 -26.77 -1.18 5.76
N ASP A 580 -27.07 -1.92 6.82
CA ASP A 580 -28.04 -1.52 7.86
C ASP A 580 -27.28 -1.00 9.09
N GLU A 581 -27.31 0.31 9.29
CA GLU A 581 -26.66 0.99 10.43
C GLU A 581 -27.25 0.54 11.78
N ASN A 582 -28.54 0.17 11.84
CA ASN A 582 -29.16 -0.31 13.09
C ASN A 582 -28.53 -1.65 13.54
N GLN A 583 -28.19 -2.53 12.58
CA GLN A 583 -27.48 -3.77 12.87
C GLN A 583 -26.05 -3.51 13.36
N ILE A 584 -25.35 -2.50 12.81
CA ILE A 584 -24.01 -2.09 13.29
C ILE A 584 -24.11 -1.55 14.72
N HIS A 585 -25.10 -0.72 15.02
CA HIS A 585 -25.38 -0.24 16.38
C HIS A 585 -25.69 -1.39 17.34
N ALA A 586 -26.57 -2.33 16.97
CA ALA A 586 -26.90 -3.50 17.78
C ALA A 586 -25.70 -4.42 18.03
N PHE A 587 -24.85 -4.64 17.01
CA PHE A 587 -23.59 -5.37 17.14
C PHE A 587 -22.64 -4.68 18.12
N CYS A 588 -22.43 -3.37 17.99
CA CYS A 588 -21.54 -2.65 18.87
C CYS A 588 -22.04 -2.56 20.32
N SER A 589 -23.36 -2.50 20.54
CA SER A 589 -23.97 -2.51 21.89
C SER A 589 -23.92 -3.88 22.57
N SER A 590 -24.09 -4.98 21.81
CA SER A 590 -24.00 -6.35 22.35
C SER A 590 -22.57 -6.84 22.57
N ARG A 591 -21.58 -6.18 21.97
CA ARG A 591 -20.19 -6.59 21.99
C ARG A 591 -19.43 -6.12 23.25
N LYS A 592 -18.79 -7.07 23.94
CA LYS A 592 -17.87 -6.77 25.05
C LYS A 592 -16.68 -5.91 24.57
N ASN A 593 -16.47 -4.77 25.22
CA ASN A 593 -15.32 -3.88 25.02
C ASN A 593 -14.02 -4.62 25.39
N ILE A 594 -13.10 -4.77 24.43
CA ILE A 594 -11.86 -5.54 24.62
C ILE A 594 -10.68 -4.57 24.73
N VAL A 595 -10.03 -4.60 25.89
CA VAL A 595 -8.89 -3.74 26.23
C VAL A 595 -7.67 -4.62 26.44
N LYS A 596 -6.77 -4.66 25.46
CA LYS A 596 -5.44 -5.27 25.62
C LYS A 596 -4.42 -4.17 25.92
N THR A 597 -3.66 -4.32 27.00
CA THR A 597 -2.64 -3.35 27.41
C THR A 597 -1.27 -3.98 27.60
N VAL A 598 -0.23 -3.15 27.51
CA VAL A 598 1.15 -3.46 27.91
C VAL A 598 1.65 -2.27 28.72
N SER A 599 2.00 -2.52 29.99
CA SER A 599 2.59 -1.51 30.86
C SER A 599 4.10 -1.41 30.62
N PHE A 600 4.64 -0.20 30.66
CA PHE A 600 6.08 0.04 30.73
C PHE A 600 6.44 0.54 32.12
N ILE A 601 7.45 -0.10 32.73
CA ILE A 601 8.01 0.23 34.05
C ILE A 601 8.85 1.51 33.95
#